data_AF-A0A533SLQ2-F1
#
_entry.id   AF-A0A533SLQ2-F1
#
_cell.length_a   1.000
_cell.length_b   1.000
_cell.length_c   1.000
_cell.angle_alpha   90.00
_cell.angle_beta   90.00
_cell.angle_gamma   90.00
#
_symmetry.space_group_name_H-M   'P 1'
#
loop_
_entity.id
_entity.type
_entity.pdbx_description
1 polymer ?
#
loop_
_entity_poly.entity_id
_entity_poly.type
_entity_poly.pdbx_seq_one_letter_code
_entity_poly.pdbx_strand_id
1 'polypeptide(L)'
;MTQPEPSRAFITLQQAQQALRLGNRTEARRFAMEAARLDPRLEEPWLILAALGSPDASLRYLQRALEINPNSERARRGMAWALRRQQESAAPTAPVALKPAQSTRPVRVAAPAPPVQAPPVQAPPVQA
;
A
#
# COMPACT_ATOMS: atom_id res chain seq x y z
N MET A 1 -21.21 -26.42 10.44
CA MET A 1 -20.12 -25.74 11.18
C MET A 1 -18.81 -26.33 10.66
N THR A 2 -18.11 -25.64 9.76
CA THR A 2 -16.79 -26.08 9.29
C THR A 2 -15.80 -25.90 10.43
N GLN A 3 -15.42 -26.98 11.09
CA GLN A 3 -14.31 -26.90 12.03
C GLN A 3 -13.05 -26.50 11.27
N PRO A 4 -12.23 -25.59 11.80
CA PRO A 4 -10.89 -25.40 11.27
C PRO A 4 -10.18 -26.76 11.36
N GLU A 5 -9.53 -27.18 10.28
CA GLU A 5 -8.78 -28.43 10.19
C GLU A 5 -7.29 -28.11 10.41
N PRO A 6 -6.83 -27.87 11.65
CA PRO A 6 -5.48 -27.39 11.93
C PRO A 6 -4.42 -28.36 11.40
N SER A 7 -4.73 -29.67 11.44
CA SER A 7 -3.88 -30.73 10.91
C SER A 7 -3.62 -30.56 9.41
N ARG A 8 -4.67 -30.27 8.64
CA ARG A 8 -4.56 -30.05 7.20
C ARG A 8 -3.87 -28.73 6.88
N ALA A 9 -4.20 -27.66 7.63
CA ALA A 9 -3.55 -26.37 7.49
C ALA A 9 -2.02 -26.48 7.70
N PHE A 10 -1.59 -27.25 8.69
CA PHE A 10 -0.17 -27.48 8.97
C PHE A 10 0.53 -28.25 7.84
N ILE A 11 -0.11 -29.29 7.30
CA ILE A 11 0.44 -30.05 6.15
C ILE A 11 0.60 -29.13 4.93
N THR A 12 -0.42 -28.33 4.62
CA THR A 12 -0.37 -27.38 3.50
C THR A 12 0.69 -26.30 3.73
N LEU A 13 0.87 -25.84 4.97
CA LEU A 13 1.94 -24.93 5.34
C LEU A 13 3.33 -25.54 5.09
N GLN A 14 3.54 -26.80 5.45
CA GLN A 14 4.79 -27.52 5.18
C GLN A 14 5.07 -27.60 3.67
N GLN A 15 4.04 -27.85 2.86
CA GLN A 15 4.15 -27.83 1.40
C GLN A 15 4.54 -26.44 0.87
N ALA A 16 3.95 -25.37 1.42
CA ALA A 16 4.34 -24.00 1.07
C ALA A 16 5.82 -23.72 1.36
N GLN A 17 6.30 -24.15 2.54
CA GLN A 17 7.71 -24.01 2.92
C GLN A 17 8.63 -24.84 2.02
N GLN A 18 8.21 -26.04 1.63
CA GLN A 18 8.97 -26.87 0.71
C GLN A 18 9.05 -26.23 -0.68
N ALA A 19 7.94 -25.73 -1.21
CA ALA A 19 7.93 -25.01 -2.47
C ALA A 19 8.83 -23.76 -2.43
N LEU A 20 8.88 -23.03 -1.29
CA LEU A 20 9.86 -21.93 -1.10
C LEU A 20 11.30 -22.42 -1.19
N ARG A 21 11.64 -23.54 -0.53
CA ARG A 21 13.00 -24.11 -0.57
C ARG A 21 13.39 -24.56 -1.98
N LEU A 22 12.42 -25.04 -2.76
CA LEU A 22 12.59 -25.41 -4.16
C LEU A 22 12.62 -24.20 -5.11
N GLY A 23 12.44 -22.98 -4.61
CA GLY A 23 12.37 -21.76 -5.43
C GLY A 23 11.04 -21.58 -6.18
N ASN A 24 10.07 -22.49 -5.98
CA ASN A 24 8.76 -22.41 -6.64
C ASN A 24 7.84 -21.43 -5.92
N ARG A 25 7.99 -20.15 -6.23
CA ARG A 25 7.20 -19.05 -5.64
C ARG A 25 5.69 -19.17 -5.90
N THR A 26 5.30 -19.67 -7.07
CA THR A 26 3.89 -19.79 -7.46
C THR A 26 3.18 -20.82 -6.60
N GLU A 27 3.76 -22.02 -6.47
CA GLU A 27 3.21 -23.07 -5.62
C GLU A 27 3.25 -22.69 -4.14
N ALA A 28 4.36 -22.10 -3.69
CA ALA A 28 4.47 -21.61 -2.32
C ALA A 28 3.35 -20.62 -1.96
N ARG A 29 3.03 -19.70 -2.87
CA ARG A 29 1.92 -18.76 -2.70
C ARG A 29 0.58 -19.47 -2.65
N ARG A 30 0.34 -20.42 -3.55
CA ARG A 30 -0.91 -21.19 -3.59
C ARG A 30 -1.14 -21.94 -2.28
N PHE A 31 -0.16 -22.72 -1.85
CA PHE A 31 -0.25 -23.48 -0.61
C PHE A 31 -0.39 -22.57 0.62
N ALA A 32 0.34 -21.46 0.69
CA ALA A 32 0.20 -20.51 1.80
C ALA A 32 -1.21 -19.88 1.85
N MET A 33 -1.82 -19.53 0.71
CA MET A 33 -3.20 -19.03 0.69
C MET A 33 -4.20 -20.09 1.16
N GLU A 34 -3.99 -21.35 0.79
CA GLU A 34 -4.86 -22.45 1.21
C GLU A 34 -4.69 -22.75 2.70
N ALA A 35 -3.47 -22.76 3.23
CA ALA A 35 -3.20 -22.88 4.65
C ALA A 35 -3.87 -21.75 5.46
N ALA A 36 -3.79 -20.50 5.00
CA ALA A 36 -4.46 -19.36 5.63
C ALA A 36 -5.99 -19.43 5.59
N ARG A 37 -6.56 -20.10 4.59
CA ARG A 37 -8.02 -20.35 4.49
C ARG A 37 -8.48 -21.46 5.42
N LEU A 38 -7.67 -22.51 5.56
CA LEU A 38 -7.94 -23.64 6.44
C LEU A 38 -7.82 -23.23 7.91
N ASP A 39 -6.79 -22.46 8.24
CA ASP A 39 -6.61 -21.88 9.56
C ASP A 39 -6.14 -20.41 9.48
N PRO A 40 -7.07 -19.45 9.64
CA PRO A 40 -6.74 -18.03 9.62
C PRO A 40 -6.02 -17.56 10.90
N ARG A 41 -5.86 -18.41 11.91
CA ARG A 41 -5.19 -18.09 13.19
C ARG A 41 -3.70 -18.44 13.19
N LEU A 42 -3.18 -18.98 12.09
CA LEU A 42 -1.75 -19.22 11.93
C LEU A 42 -1.08 -17.98 11.33
N GLU A 43 -0.03 -17.47 11.96
CA GLU A 43 0.75 -16.35 11.42
C GLU A 43 1.65 -16.77 10.25
N GLU A 44 2.14 -18.02 10.28
CA GLU A 44 3.12 -18.56 9.33
C GLU A 44 2.72 -18.43 7.83
N PRO A 45 1.48 -18.78 7.43
CA PRO A 45 1.03 -18.61 6.06
C PRO A 45 1.07 -17.16 5.60
N TRP A 46 0.70 -16.21 6.49
CA TRP A 46 0.73 -14.78 6.18
C TRP A 46 2.18 -14.27 6.02
N LEU A 47 3.13 -14.78 6.81
CA LEU A 47 4.55 -14.47 6.64
C LEU A 47 5.08 -14.93 5.28
N ILE A 48 4.68 -16.11 4.81
CA ILE A 48 5.06 -16.64 3.49
C ILE A 48 4.45 -15.78 2.38
N LEU A 49 3.15 -15.46 2.47
CA LEU A 49 2.48 -14.58 1.50
C LEU A 49 3.12 -13.19 1.47
N ALA A 50 3.56 -12.68 2.62
CA ALA A 50 4.27 -11.43 2.69
C ALA A 50 5.61 -11.47 1.95
N ALA A 51 6.40 -12.53 2.14
CA ALA A 51 7.69 -12.68 1.48
C ALA A 51 7.57 -12.81 -0.05
N LEU A 52 6.47 -13.40 -0.53
CA LEU A 52 6.21 -13.63 -1.94
C LEU A 52 5.48 -12.47 -2.64
N GLY A 53 4.87 -11.57 -1.88
CA GLY A 53 4.08 -10.46 -2.40
C GLY A 53 4.90 -9.23 -2.81
N SER A 54 4.22 -8.31 -3.50
CA SER A 54 4.69 -6.94 -3.70
C SER A 54 4.84 -6.21 -2.37
N PRO A 55 5.68 -5.17 -2.27
CA PRO A 55 5.91 -4.45 -1.01
C PRO A 55 4.63 -3.96 -0.31
N ASP A 56 3.63 -3.49 -1.04
CA ASP A 56 2.31 -3.12 -0.48
C ASP A 56 1.57 -4.32 0.14
N ALA A 57 1.46 -5.40 -0.63
CA ALA A 57 0.80 -6.62 -0.18
C ALA A 57 1.54 -7.24 1.02
N SER A 58 2.88 -7.20 1.03
CA SER A 58 3.70 -7.65 2.15
C SER A 58 3.28 -6.97 3.45
N LEU A 59 3.11 -5.64 3.45
CA LEU A 59 2.72 -4.90 4.66
C LEU A 59 1.36 -5.36 5.18
N ARG A 60 0.38 -5.55 4.30
CA ARG A 60 -0.96 -6.02 4.68
C ARG A 60 -0.92 -7.40 5.33
N TYR A 61 -0.17 -8.33 4.73
CA TYR A 61 -0.04 -9.68 5.28
C TYR A 61 0.75 -9.72 6.59
N LEU A 62 1.80 -8.90 6.73
CA LEU A 62 2.58 -8.79 7.97
C LEU A 62 1.77 -8.15 9.09
N GLN A 63 0.95 -7.15 8.78
CA GLN A 63 0.01 -6.59 9.74
C GLN A 63 -0.95 -7.67 10.23
N ARG A 64 -1.50 -8.50 9.32
CA ARG A 64 -2.34 -9.63 9.72
C ARG A 64 -1.61 -10.64 10.61
N ALA A 65 -0.37 -10.95 10.29
CA ALA A 65 0.47 -11.82 11.12
C ALA A 65 0.69 -11.26 12.54
N LEU A 66 0.86 -9.94 12.67
CA LEU A 66 1.00 -9.26 13.97
C LEU A 66 -0.32 -9.16 14.74
N GLU A 67 -1.47 -9.05 14.04
CA GLU A 67 -2.78 -9.13 14.69
C GLU A 67 -3.01 -10.50 15.34
N ILE A 68 -2.50 -11.57 14.70
CA ILE A 68 -2.58 -12.95 15.20
C ILE A 68 -1.58 -13.16 16.32
N ASN A 69 -0.31 -12.85 16.07
CA ASN A 69 0.78 -12.99 17.04
C ASN A 69 1.55 -11.66 17.15
N PRO A 70 1.18 -10.78 18.09
CA PRO A 70 1.83 -9.49 18.26
C PRO A 70 3.28 -9.60 18.71
N ASN A 71 3.68 -10.76 19.25
CA ASN A 71 5.04 -11.03 19.70
C ASN A 71 5.92 -11.67 18.62
N SER A 72 5.42 -11.83 17.39
CA SER A 72 6.19 -12.45 16.30
C SER A 72 7.33 -11.53 15.83
N GLU A 73 8.56 -11.85 16.25
CA GLU A 73 9.76 -11.16 15.78
C GLU A 73 9.95 -11.27 14.26
N ARG A 74 9.48 -12.37 13.65
CA ARG A 74 9.56 -12.57 12.20
C ARG A 74 8.66 -11.58 11.46
N ALA A 75 7.46 -11.36 11.97
CA ALA A 75 6.53 -10.39 11.39
C ALA A 75 7.05 -8.95 11.54
N ARG A 76 7.57 -8.58 12.71
CA ARG A 76 8.18 -7.26 12.95
C ARG A 76 9.36 -6.99 12.00
N ARG A 77 10.27 -7.96 11.85
CA ARG A 77 11.39 -7.89 10.90
C ARG A 77 10.92 -7.78 9.46
N GLY A 78 9.90 -8.57 9.08
CA GLY A 78 9.29 -8.50 7.76
C GLY A 78 8.71 -7.11 7.47
N MET A 79 8.14 -6.44 8.47
CA MET A 79 7.52 -5.12 8.32
C MET A 79 8.58 -4.05 8.03
N ALA A 80 9.69 -4.07 8.75
CA ALA A 80 10.84 -3.21 8.47
C ALA A 80 11.39 -3.44 7.05
N TRP A 81 11.52 -4.69 6.63
CA TRP A 81 11.96 -5.05 5.27
C TRP A 81 11.00 -4.55 4.19
N ALA A 82 9.69 -4.72 4.39
CA ALA A 82 8.67 -4.32 3.43
C ALA A 82 8.57 -2.79 3.31
N LEU A 83 8.69 -2.05 4.43
CA LEU A 83 8.74 -0.58 4.44
C LEU A 83 9.96 -0.06 3.67
N ARG A 84 11.12 -0.67 3.87
CA ARG A 84 12.33 -0.29 3.14
C ARG A 84 12.16 -0.49 1.63
N ARG A 85 11.65 -1.65 1.20
CA ARG A 85 11.37 -1.90 -0.22
C ARG A 85 10.30 -0.97 -0.80
N GLN A 86 9.29 -0.60 -0.02
CA GLN A 86 8.28 0.39 -0.41
C GLN A 86 8.95 1.73 -0.73
N GLN A 87 9.83 2.22 0.14
CA GLN A 87 10.56 3.48 -0.07
C GLN A 87 11.48 3.41 -1.29
N GLU A 88 12.20 2.31 -1.47
CA GLU A 88 13.06 2.08 -2.63
C GLU A 88 12.27 2.00 -3.95
N SER A 89 11.05 1.44 -3.92
CA SER A 89 10.17 1.35 -5.10
C SER A 89 9.37 2.64 -5.36
N ALA A 90 9.13 3.44 -4.32
CA ALA A 90 8.41 4.71 -4.37
C ALA A 90 9.32 5.91 -4.65
N ALA A 91 10.62 5.67 -4.89
CA ALA A 91 11.53 6.67 -5.41
C ALA A 91 11.57 6.58 -6.96
N PRO A 92 10.67 7.27 -7.69
CA PRO A 92 11.02 7.69 -9.03
C PRO A 92 12.13 8.72 -8.88
N THR A 93 13.10 8.68 -9.79
CA THR A 93 14.05 9.75 -10.08
C THR A 93 13.45 11.15 -9.90
N ALA A 94 13.62 11.78 -8.73
CA ALA A 94 13.58 13.23 -8.52
C ALA A 94 13.99 13.55 -7.07
N PRO A 95 14.90 14.52 -6.84
CA PRO A 95 15.15 15.02 -5.51
C PRO A 95 13.99 15.95 -5.14
N VAL A 96 13.00 15.45 -4.40
CA VAL A 96 11.96 16.32 -3.86
C VAL A 96 12.03 16.29 -2.34
N ALA A 97 12.33 17.49 -1.84
CA ALA A 97 12.48 17.85 -0.46
C ALA A 97 11.27 17.46 0.40
N LEU A 98 11.60 17.15 1.65
CA LEU A 98 10.75 17.21 2.84
C LEU A 98 9.61 18.22 2.72
N LYS A 99 8.37 17.78 2.96
CA LYS A 99 7.36 18.52 3.76
C LYS A 99 6.10 17.69 4.04
N PRO A 100 5.64 17.61 5.31
CA PRO A 100 4.31 17.13 5.63
C PRO A 100 3.32 18.29 5.43
N ALA A 101 2.41 18.18 4.47
CA ALA A 101 1.31 19.14 4.31
C ALA A 101 -0.01 18.43 4.64
N GLN A 102 -0.31 18.38 5.93
CA GLN A 102 -1.68 18.18 6.38
C GLN A 102 -2.49 19.42 6.03
N SER A 103 -3.72 19.17 5.56
CA SER A 103 -4.87 20.07 5.69
C SER A 103 -4.88 21.36 4.88
N THR A 104 -5.43 21.31 3.67
CA THR A 104 -6.36 22.33 3.17
C THR A 104 -7.40 21.70 2.23
N ARG A 105 -8.64 21.61 2.69
CA ARG A 105 -9.86 21.63 1.85
C ARG A 105 -10.22 23.12 1.59
N PRO A 106 -11.14 23.46 0.66
CA PRO A 106 -11.55 22.80 -0.57
C PRO A 106 -11.56 23.75 -1.80
N VAL A 107 -11.70 23.14 -2.98
CA VAL A 107 -12.44 23.60 -4.18
C VAL A 107 -12.93 25.06 -4.20
N ARG A 108 -12.43 25.84 -5.17
CA ARG A 108 -13.23 26.88 -5.83
C ARG A 108 -12.99 26.81 -7.35
N VAL A 109 -13.88 26.11 -8.03
CA VAL A 109 -13.98 26.09 -9.50
C VAL A 109 -15.01 27.16 -9.87
N ALA A 110 -14.59 28.18 -10.62
CA ALA A 110 -15.43 28.93 -11.58
C ALA A 110 -14.60 30.05 -12.25
N ALA A 111 -14.03 29.72 -13.41
CA ALA A 111 -14.12 30.35 -14.73
C ALA A 111 -14.41 31.89 -14.92
N PRO A 112 -14.06 32.45 -16.11
CA PRO A 112 -13.53 33.80 -16.30
C PRO A 112 -14.52 34.83 -16.92
N ALA A 113 -14.22 36.13 -16.83
CA ALA A 113 -14.32 37.15 -17.89
C ALA A 113 -14.06 38.59 -17.34
N PRO A 114 -13.51 39.53 -18.13
CA PRO A 114 -13.18 40.89 -17.70
C PRO A 114 -14.35 41.87 -17.95
N PRO A 115 -14.58 42.88 -17.08
CA PRO A 115 -15.33 44.06 -17.49
C PRO A 115 -14.38 45.12 -18.06
N VAL A 116 -14.52 45.39 -19.36
CA VAL A 116 -14.00 46.59 -20.02
C VAL A 116 -14.57 47.82 -19.31
N GLN A 117 -13.71 48.60 -18.66
CA GLN A 117 -14.05 49.93 -18.15
C GLN A 117 -13.46 50.96 -19.08
N ALA A 118 -14.33 51.70 -19.78
CA ALA A 118 -13.97 52.86 -20.58
C ALA A 118 -13.81 54.09 -19.67
N PRO A 119 -12.72 54.88 -19.79
CA PRO A 119 -12.64 56.18 -19.13
C PRO A 119 -13.27 57.28 -20.00
N PRO A 120 -14.06 58.22 -19.43
CA PRO A 120 -14.56 59.39 -20.14
C PRO A 120 -13.55 60.53 -20.03
N VAL A 121 -13.08 61.10 -21.15
CA VAL A 121 -12.29 62.34 -21.14
C VAL A 121 -12.71 63.27 -22.28
N GLN A 122 -13.58 64.20 -21.91
CA GLN A 122 -13.63 65.63 -22.23
C GLN A 122 -13.21 66.13 -23.63
N ALA A 123 -14.16 66.81 -24.29
CA ALA A 123 -13.92 67.68 -25.44
C ALA A 123 -13.36 69.05 -24.99
N PRO A 124 -12.40 69.62 -25.74
CA PRO A 124 -12.17 71.06 -25.79
C PRO A 124 -12.78 71.70 -27.06
N PRO A 125 -13.02 73.03 -27.05
CA PRO A 125 -13.87 73.71 -28.03
C PRO A 125 -13.10 74.50 -29.12
N VAL A 126 -13.85 74.97 -30.14
CA VAL A 126 -13.58 76.08 -31.10
C VAL A 126 -12.45 75.84 -32.14
N GLN A 127 -12.72 75.87 -33.46
CA GLN A 127 -12.66 76.99 -34.42
C GLN A 127 -13.02 76.37 -35.81
N ALA A 128 -13.65 77.00 -36.81
CA ALA A 128 -13.95 78.37 -37.19
C ALA A 128 -15.23 78.41 -38.06
#